data_AF-A0A6I3U672-F1
#
_entry.id   AF-A0A6I3U672-F1
#
_cell.length_a   1.000
_cell.length_b   1.000
_cell.length_c   1.000
_cell.angle_alpha   90.00
_cell.angle_beta   90.00
_cell.angle_gamma   90.00
#
_symmetry.space_group_name_H-M   'P 1'
#
loop_
_entity.id
_entity.type
_entity.pdbx_description
1 polymer ?
#
loop_
_entity_poly.entity_id
_entity_poly.type
_entity_poly.pdbx_seq_one_letter_code
_entity_poly.pdbx_strand_id
1 'polypeptide(L)'
;PTQSGGGYGGNGGYGPQNRGPVQTPPPSQERGLLEEYGINVTEIARQGDIDPVIGRDEEIIRVIEILNRRTKNNPVLIGEPGVGKT
;
A
#
# COMPACT_ATOMS: atom_id res chain seq x y z
N PRO A 1 -6.62 -61.88 -22.35
CA PRO A 1 -7.93 -62.43 -22.77
C PRO A 1 -9.05 -61.78 -21.97
N THR A 2 -9.96 -61.15 -22.70
CA THR A 2 -11.05 -60.27 -22.27
C THR A 2 -12.16 -60.99 -21.49
N GLN A 3 -12.78 -60.31 -20.52
CA GLN A 3 -14.18 -60.56 -20.22
C GLN A 3 -14.93 -59.25 -19.91
N SER A 4 -15.85 -58.96 -20.81
CA SER A 4 -16.83 -57.89 -20.84
C SER A 4 -17.85 -58.03 -19.70
N GLY A 5 -18.11 -56.94 -18.98
CA GLY A 5 -19.22 -56.79 -18.03
C GLY A 5 -20.05 -55.55 -18.38
N GLY A 6 -21.36 -55.75 -18.50
CA GLY A 6 -22.34 -54.82 -19.06
C GLY A 6 -22.60 -53.56 -18.22
N GLY A 7 -23.28 -52.60 -18.85
CA GLY A 7 -23.55 -51.28 -18.32
C GLY A 7 -24.75 -51.18 -17.38
N TYR A 8 -24.81 -50.03 -16.70
CA TYR A 8 -25.95 -49.52 -15.95
C TYR A 8 -25.99 -48.00 -16.15
N GLY A 9 -27.14 -47.49 -16.58
CA GLY A 9 -27.37 -46.06 -16.76
C GLY A 9 -27.47 -45.29 -15.44
N GLY A 10 -27.40 -43.95 -15.55
CA GLY A 10 -27.60 -43.06 -14.41
C GLY A 10 -27.51 -41.60 -14.82
N ASN A 11 -28.66 -41.04 -15.21
CA ASN A 11 -28.92 -39.63 -15.50
C ASN A 11 -28.53 -38.71 -14.32
N GLY A 12 -27.81 -37.62 -14.59
CA GLY A 12 -27.42 -36.63 -13.58
C GLY A 12 -26.70 -35.42 -14.19
N GLY A 13 -27.35 -34.75 -15.15
CA GLY A 13 -26.82 -33.51 -15.73
C GLY A 13 -26.73 -32.40 -14.68
N TYR A 14 -25.51 -32.04 -14.32
CA TYR A 14 -25.22 -30.82 -13.56
C TYR A 14 -25.39 -29.62 -14.49
N GLY A 15 -26.47 -28.84 -14.32
CA GLY A 15 -26.62 -27.54 -14.96
C GLY A 15 -25.70 -26.50 -14.31
N PRO A 16 -25.08 -25.58 -15.08
CA PRO A 16 -24.24 -24.53 -14.53
C PRO A 16 -25.07 -23.45 -13.82
N GLN A 17 -24.77 -23.20 -12.54
CA GLN A 17 -25.33 -22.06 -11.80
C GLN A 17 -24.75 -20.75 -12.36
N ASN A 18 -25.60 -19.97 -13.03
CA ASN A 18 -25.29 -18.63 -13.50
C ASN A 18 -25.25 -17.66 -12.30
N ARG A 19 -24.05 -17.44 -11.72
CA ARG A 19 -23.79 -16.35 -10.77
C ARG A 19 -23.48 -15.08 -11.56
N GLY A 20 -24.47 -14.20 -11.70
CA GLY A 20 -24.24 -12.84 -12.18
C GLY A 20 -23.22 -12.10 -11.31
N PRO A 21 -22.46 -11.14 -11.87
CA PRO A 21 -21.44 -10.42 -11.13
C PRO A 21 -22.08 -9.62 -9.99
N VAL A 22 -21.57 -9.84 -8.78
CA VAL A 22 -21.86 -9.00 -7.62
C VAL A 22 -21.35 -7.59 -7.95
N GLN A 23 -22.27 -6.66 -8.19
CA GLN A 23 -21.92 -5.25 -8.35
C GLN A 23 -21.61 -4.69 -6.96
N THR A 24 -20.33 -4.63 -6.63
CA THR A 24 -19.85 -3.80 -5.52
C THR A 24 -20.11 -2.34 -5.92
N PRO A 25 -20.88 -1.54 -5.16
CA PRO A 25 -21.02 -0.12 -5.46
C PRO A 25 -19.62 0.53 -5.47
N PRO A 26 -19.38 1.53 -6.34
CA PRO A 26 -18.08 2.21 -6.37
C PRO A 26 -17.83 2.79 -4.98
N PRO A 27 -16.62 2.65 -4.42
CA PRO A 27 -16.32 3.24 -3.13
C PRO A 27 -16.55 4.73 -3.25
N SER A 28 -17.51 5.24 -2.47
CA SER A 28 -17.58 6.67 -2.17
C SER A 28 -16.19 7.08 -1.72
N GLN A 29 -15.62 8.11 -2.34
CA GLN A 29 -14.35 8.70 -1.94
C GLN A 29 -14.53 9.34 -0.56
N GLU A 30 -14.54 8.51 0.48
CA GLU A 30 -14.26 8.95 1.84
C GLU A 30 -12.87 9.59 1.78
N ARG A 31 -12.79 10.86 2.20
CA ARG A 31 -11.50 11.55 2.28
C ARG A 31 -10.58 10.69 3.14
N GLY A 32 -9.38 10.42 2.63
CA GLY A 32 -8.44 9.55 3.33
C GLY A 32 -8.03 10.17 4.66
N LEU A 33 -7.70 9.35 5.66
CA LEU A 33 -7.22 9.82 6.97
C LEU A 33 -6.04 10.81 6.86
N LEU A 34 -5.21 10.65 5.83
CA LEU A 34 -4.11 11.55 5.52
C LEU A 34 -4.57 12.96 5.13
N GLU A 35 -5.68 13.08 4.39
CA GLU A 35 -6.24 14.35 3.93
C GLU A 35 -6.94 15.10 5.07
N GLU A 36 -7.45 14.36 6.05
CA GLU A 36 -8.15 14.94 7.21
C GLU A 36 -7.18 15.40 8.31
N TYR A 37 -6.10 14.64 8.57
CA TYR A 37 -5.24 14.86 9.74
C TYR A 37 -3.77 15.16 9.41
N GLY A 38 -3.37 15.06 8.14
CA GLY A 38 -1.97 15.13 7.74
C GLY A 38 -1.73 16.04 6.54
N ILE A 39 -0.44 16.19 6.21
CA ILE A 39 0.03 16.92 5.05
C ILE A 39 0.92 15.97 4.25
N ASN A 40 0.66 15.82 2.95
CA ASN A 40 1.49 15.01 2.08
C ASN A 40 2.71 15.80 1.61
N VAL A 41 3.81 15.72 2.37
CA VAL A 41 5.06 16.44 2.07
C VAL A 41 5.68 15.99 0.73
N THR A 42 5.46 14.75 0.29
CA THR A 42 5.98 14.27 -1.01
C THR A 42 5.29 14.97 -2.19
N GLU A 43 3.99 15.25 -2.08
CA GLU A 43 3.26 15.99 -3.10
C GLU A 43 3.72 17.46 -3.17
N ILE A 44 3.88 18.11 -2.01
CA ILE A 44 4.37 19.49 -1.92
C ILE A 44 5.79 19.60 -2.51
N ALA A 45 6.67 18.62 -2.20
CA ALA A 45 8.01 18.55 -2.78
C ALA A 45 7.98 18.43 -4.31
N ARG A 46 7.05 17.64 -4.86
CA ARG A 46 6.87 17.46 -6.30
C ARG A 46 6.39 18.74 -6.99
N GLN A 47 5.55 19.52 -6.31
CA GLN A 47 5.05 20.81 -6.79
C GLN A 47 6.12 21.92 -6.71
N GLY A 48 7.17 21.72 -5.92
CA GLY A 48 8.27 22.68 -5.74
C GLY A 48 8.00 23.73 -4.66
N ASP A 49 6.97 23.52 -3.84
CA ASP A 49 6.54 24.45 -2.79
C ASP A 49 7.32 24.27 -1.47
N ILE A 50 8.31 23.36 -1.43
CA ILE A 50 9.20 23.17 -0.28
C ILE A 50 10.49 23.98 -0.51
N ASP A 51 10.85 24.79 0.48
CA ASP A 51 12.11 25.53 0.48
C ASP A 51 13.32 24.57 0.42
N PRO A 52 14.36 24.89 -0.37
CA PRO A 52 15.55 24.07 -0.44
C PRO A 52 16.24 24.01 0.93
N VAL A 53 16.62 22.79 1.35
CA VAL A 53 17.32 22.57 2.62
C VAL A 53 18.80 22.86 2.43
N ILE A 54 19.35 23.80 3.20
CA ILE A 54 20.77 24.20 3.14
C ILE A 54 21.54 23.68 4.36
N GLY A 55 22.69 23.05 4.12
CA GLY A 55 23.67 22.72 5.15
C GLY A 55 23.29 21.55 6.07
N ARG A 56 22.45 20.61 5.60
CA ARG A 56 22.02 19.40 6.34
C ARG A 56 22.38 18.09 5.65
N ASP A 57 23.44 18.10 4.83
CA ASP A 57 23.81 16.95 4.01
C ASP A 57 24.08 15.70 4.86
N GLU A 58 24.79 15.86 5.99
CA GLU A 58 25.12 14.74 6.89
C GLU A 58 23.89 14.13 7.55
N GLU A 59 22.95 14.96 8.02
CA GLU A 59 21.71 14.49 8.65
C GLU A 59 20.81 13.79 7.64
N ILE A 60 20.67 14.34 6.43
CA ILE A 60 19.88 13.73 5.36
C ILE A 60 20.42 12.34 5.02
N ILE A 61 21.74 12.22 4.80
CA ILE A 61 22.39 10.94 4.51
C ILE A 61 22.14 9.95 5.66
N ARG A 62 22.33 10.38 6.91
CA ARG A 62 22.10 9.52 8.08
C ARG A 62 20.64 9.05 8.20
N VAL A 63 19.67 9.91 7.90
CA VAL A 63 18.24 9.55 7.91
C VAL A 63 17.95 8.48 6.86
N ILE A 64 18.48 8.63 5.64
CA ILE A 64 18.33 7.65 4.57
C ILE A 64 18.92 6.29 4.98
N GLU A 65 20.11 6.29 5.58
CA GLU A 65 20.75 5.08 6.09
C GLU A 65 19.91 4.39 7.17
N ILE A 66 19.33 5.16 8.11
CA ILE A 66 18.49 4.62 9.18
C ILE A 66 17.23 3.98 8.60
N LEU A 67 16.53 4.68 7.70
CA LEU A 67 15.31 4.18 7.05
C LEU A 67 15.54 2.86 6.30
N ASN A 68 16.73 2.66 5.75
CA ASN A 68 17.11 1.44 5.03
C ASN A 68 17.47 0.24 5.92
N ARG A 69 17.49 0.38 7.26
CA ARG A 69 17.84 -0.70 8.18
C ARG A 69 16.72 -1.74 8.30
N ARG A 70 17.10 -2.98 8.65
CA ARG A 70 16.13 -4.05 8.98
C ARG A 70 15.51 -3.87 10.37
N THR A 71 16.19 -3.19 11.29
CA THR A 71 15.74 -2.96 12.66
C THR A 71 16.02 -1.51 13.06
N LYS A 72 15.15 -0.94 13.91
CA LYS A 72 15.22 0.47 14.34
C LYS A 72 15.31 1.44 13.15
N ASN A 73 14.42 1.25 12.17
CA ASN A 73 14.39 2.02 10.93
C ASN A 73 13.63 3.36 11.04
N ASN A 74 13.11 3.69 12.22
CA ASN A 74 12.42 4.96 12.46
C ASN A 74 13.43 5.98 13.04
N PRO A 75 13.92 6.94 12.24
CA PRO A 75 14.84 7.95 12.72
C PRO A 75 14.14 8.91 13.69
N VAL A 76 14.88 9.35 14.71
CA VAL A 76 14.45 10.40 15.64
C VAL A 76 15.50 11.50 15.61
N LEU A 77 15.08 12.71 15.21
CA LEU A 77 15.92 13.90 15.18
C LEU A 77 15.81 14.61 16.54
N ILE A 78 16.96 14.82 17.19
CA ILE A 78 17.06 15.50 18.49
C ILE A 78 17.90 16.77 18.38
N GLY A 79 17.62 17.76 19.21
CA GLY A 79 18.36 19.03 19.24
C GLY A 79 17.53 20.17 19.82
N GLU A 80 18.14 21.34 19.97
CA GLU A 80 17.49 22.55 20.50
C GLU A 80 16.25 22.95 19.68
N PRO A 81 15.23 23.59 20.29
CA PRO A 81 14.09 24.13 19.54
C PRO A 81 14.56 25.16 18.51
N GLY A 82 13.89 25.25 17.35
CA GLY A 82 14.22 26.21 16.30
C GLY A 82 15.30 25.75 15.31
N VAL A 83 16.03 24.67 15.58
CA VAL A 83 17.06 24.14 14.68
C VAL A 83 16.50 23.42 13.44
N GLY A 84 15.25 23.62 13.03
CA GLY A 84 14.69 23.05 11.78
C GLY A 84 14.71 21.52 11.69
N LYS A 85 14.14 20.83 12.69
CA LYS A 85 13.97 19.36 12.67
C LYS A 85 12.76 18.89 11.84
N THR A 86 11.98 19.84 11.34
CA THR A 86 10.77 19.66 10.52
C THR A 86 11.13 20.10 9.10
#